data_AF-A0A9X3V8V8-F1
#
_entry.id   AF-A0A9X3V8V8-F1
#
_cell.length_a   1.000
_cell.length_b   1.000
_cell.length_c   1.000
_cell.angle_alpha   90.00
_cell.angle_beta   90.00
_cell.angle_gamma   90.00
#
_symmetry.space_group_name_H-M   'P 1'
#
loop_
_entity.id
_entity.type
_entity.pdbx_description
1 polymer ?
#
loop_
_entity_poly.entity_id
_entity_poly.type
_entity_poly.pdbx_seq_one_letter_code
_entity_poly.pdbx_strand_id
1 'polypeptide(L)'
;MDRAQFGKNPTTGIFETYPNGNPKIPSSATRFITNRDQLNTINRAENIFNATGDVTLAERPITFDYLIGEGYKKTSLAYGQSYSAQVWFRNGSPVTAFPIWGQ
;
A
#
# COMPACT_ATOMS: atom_id res chain seq x y z
N MET A 1 -14.52 -10.59 1.61
CA MET A 1 -14.33 -11.55 0.50
C MET A 1 -14.72 -10.95 -0.85
N ASP A 2 -15.90 -10.32 -0.97
CA ASP A 2 -16.48 -9.87 -2.25
C ASP A 2 -15.60 -8.97 -3.13
N ARG A 3 -14.82 -8.05 -2.54
CA ARG A 3 -13.94 -7.13 -3.31
C ARG A 3 -12.86 -7.87 -4.09
N ALA A 4 -12.28 -8.90 -3.48
CA ALA A 4 -11.15 -9.62 -4.03
C ALA A 4 -11.59 -10.63 -5.10
N GLN A 5 -12.79 -11.20 -4.96
CA GLN A 5 -13.35 -12.19 -5.88
C GLN A 5 -14.12 -11.56 -7.06
N PHE A 6 -14.81 -10.43 -6.83
CA PHE A 6 -15.74 -9.86 -7.81
C PHE A 6 -15.46 -8.39 -8.15
N GLY A 7 -14.40 -7.79 -7.62
CA GLY A 7 -14.11 -6.38 -7.84
C GLY A 7 -15.16 -5.44 -7.23
N LYS A 8 -15.88 -5.90 -6.20
CA LYS A 8 -16.89 -5.09 -5.51
C LYS A 8 -16.23 -3.88 -4.85
N ASN A 9 -16.62 -2.70 -5.29
CA ASN A 9 -16.18 -1.44 -4.70
C ASN A 9 -16.71 -1.36 -3.25
N PRO A 10 -15.85 -1.18 -2.24
CA PRO A 10 -16.29 -1.19 -0.84
C PRO A 10 -17.09 0.07 -0.46
N THR A 11 -16.93 1.15 -1.22
CA THR A 11 -17.62 2.43 -0.97
C THR A 11 -19.01 2.43 -1.60
N THR A 12 -19.16 1.85 -2.79
CA THR A 12 -20.43 1.90 -3.55
C THR A 12 -21.18 0.56 -3.56
N GLY A 13 -20.53 -0.54 -3.19
CA GLY A 13 -21.11 -1.89 -3.28
C GLY A 13 -21.26 -2.43 -4.71
N ILE A 14 -20.85 -1.67 -5.73
CA ILE A 14 -20.99 -2.01 -7.15
C ILE A 14 -19.88 -2.99 -7.56
N PHE A 15 -20.25 -4.01 -8.33
CA PHE A 15 -19.30 -4.88 -9.03
C PHE A 15 -18.80 -4.17 -10.29
N GLU A 16 -17.53 -3.80 -10.32
CA GLU A 16 -16.95 -3.16 -11.50
C GLU A 16 -16.59 -4.22 -12.55
N THR A 17 -16.97 -4.00 -13.81
CA THR A 17 -16.59 -4.84 -14.96
C THR A 17 -15.93 -4.00 -16.05
N TYR A 18 -14.97 -4.60 -16.76
CA TYR A 18 -14.48 -4.05 -18.01
C TYR A 18 -15.59 -4.11 -19.10
N PRO A 19 -15.47 -3.34 -20.20
CA PRO A 19 -16.45 -3.37 -21.30
C PRO A 19 -16.66 -4.76 -21.93
N ASN A 20 -15.69 -5.67 -21.77
CA ASN A 20 -15.78 -7.07 -22.21
C ASN A 20 -16.50 -7.99 -21.20
N GLY A 21 -17.12 -7.43 -20.15
CA GLY A 21 -17.86 -8.19 -19.13
C GLY A 21 -16.99 -8.83 -18.04
N ASN A 22 -15.65 -8.75 -18.15
CA ASN A 22 -14.78 -9.35 -17.14
C ASN A 22 -14.78 -8.51 -15.85
N PRO A 23 -14.83 -9.15 -14.66
CA PRO A 23 -14.70 -8.44 -13.39
C PRO A 23 -13.41 -7.64 -13.34
N LYS A 24 -13.52 -6.37 -12.94
CA LYS A 24 -12.39 -5.47 -12.73
C LYS A 24 -11.81 -5.75 -11.34
N ILE A 25 -11.14 -6.90 -11.23
CA ILE A 25 -10.49 -7.32 -9.99
C ILE A 25 -9.37 -6.31 -9.68
N PRO A 26 -9.42 -5.62 -8.53
CA PRO A 26 -8.39 -4.66 -8.15
C PRO A 26 -7.00 -5.31 -8.14
N SER A 27 -5.97 -4.51 -8.46
CA SER A 27 -4.58 -4.88 -8.18
C SER A 27 -4.43 -5.27 -6.71
N SER A 28 -3.35 -6.01 -6.39
CA SER A 28 -2.98 -6.29 -4.99
C SER A 28 -3.14 -5.01 -4.16
N ALA A 29 -3.81 -5.11 -3.03
CA ALA A 29 -4.15 -3.96 -2.22
C ALA A 29 -3.64 -4.21 -0.80
N THR A 30 -2.86 -3.26 -0.31
CA THR A 30 -2.42 -3.19 1.08
C THR A 30 -2.99 -1.92 1.70
N ARG A 31 -3.19 -1.94 3.01
CA ARG A 31 -3.56 -0.78 3.81
C ARG A 31 -2.83 -0.80 5.12
N PHE A 32 -2.50 0.37 5.66
CA PHE A 32 -2.05 0.48 7.03
C PHE A 32 -3.19 0.10 7.97
N ILE A 33 -2.84 -0.54 9.09
CA ILE A 33 -3.81 -0.84 10.16
C ILE A 33 -4.18 0.45 10.89
N THR A 34 -3.20 1.36 11.06
CA THR A 34 -3.42 2.64 11.73
C THR A 34 -2.89 3.82 10.92
N ASN A 35 -3.55 4.98 11.06
CA ASN A 35 -3.05 6.23 10.49
C ASN A 35 -1.68 6.64 11.08
N ARG A 36 -1.41 6.26 12.33
CA ARG A 36 -0.12 6.55 12.99
C ARG A 36 1.03 5.85 12.28
N ASP A 37 0.85 4.61 11.86
CA ASP A 37 1.89 3.87 11.14
C ASP A 37 2.16 4.47 9.77
N GLN A 38 1.11 4.91 9.07
CA GLN A 38 1.24 5.65 7.82
C GLN A 38 2.05 6.94 8.02
N LEU A 39 1.70 7.77 9.01
CA LEU A 39 2.40 9.01 9.31
C LEU A 39 3.86 8.77 9.73
N ASN A 40 4.11 7.76 10.56
CA ASN A 40 5.47 7.38 10.96
C ASN A 40 6.31 6.95 9.75
N THR A 41 5.72 6.23 8.80
CA THR A 41 6.39 5.82 7.56
C THR A 41 6.77 7.03 6.72
N ILE A 42 5.81 7.96 6.51
CA ILE A 42 6.04 9.21 5.77
C ILE A 42 7.14 10.04 6.43
N ASN A 43 7.03 10.31 7.73
CA ASN A 43 8.00 11.12 8.47
C ASN A 43 9.42 10.54 8.40
N ARG A 44 9.56 9.20 8.51
CA ARG A 44 10.87 8.53 8.40
C ARG A 44 11.47 8.72 7.00
N ALA A 45 10.68 8.54 5.95
CA ALA A 45 11.13 8.73 4.59
C ALA A 45 11.53 10.20 4.30
N GLU A 46 10.72 11.15 4.75
CA GLU A 46 11.03 12.59 4.64
C GLU A 46 12.32 12.94 5.39
N ASN A 47 12.54 12.39 6.59
CA ASN A 47 13.78 12.62 7.33
C ASN A 47 15.01 12.09 6.58
N ILE A 48 14.91 10.91 5.93
CA ILE A 48 16.00 10.39 5.08
C ILE A 48 16.24 11.32 3.90
N PHE A 49 15.18 11.76 3.22
CA PHE A 49 15.31 12.69 2.09
C PHE A 49 15.96 14.01 2.52
N ASN A 50 15.50 14.61 3.61
CA ASN A 50 16.03 15.86 4.14
C ASN A 50 17.50 15.74 4.58
N ALA A 51 17.89 14.59 5.11
CA ALA A 51 19.27 14.34 5.56
C ALA A 51 20.24 14.04 4.41
N THR A 52 19.77 13.42 3.32
CA THR A 52 20.63 12.89 2.26
C THR A 52 20.52 13.64 0.94
N GLY A 53 19.39 14.33 0.70
CA GLY A 53 19.02 14.85 -0.62
C GLY A 53 18.71 13.78 -1.67
N ASP A 54 18.72 12.49 -1.30
CA ASP A 54 18.60 11.36 -2.21
C ASP A 54 17.24 10.68 -2.08
N VAL A 55 16.42 10.84 -3.12
CA VAL A 55 15.08 10.24 -3.19
C VAL A 55 15.15 8.72 -3.23
N THR A 56 16.18 8.14 -3.84
CA THR A 56 16.31 6.68 -3.97
C THR A 56 16.55 6.01 -2.62
N LEU A 57 17.20 6.72 -1.68
CA LEU A 57 17.37 6.27 -0.30
C LEU A 57 16.08 6.44 0.50
N ALA A 58 15.40 7.57 0.34
CA ALA A 58 14.15 7.86 1.03
C ALA A 58 13.00 6.91 0.64
N GLU A 59 13.00 6.44 -0.60
CA GLU A 59 12.01 5.48 -1.10
C GLU A 59 12.36 4.02 -0.75
N ARG A 60 13.43 3.72 -0.02
CA ARG A 60 13.70 2.33 0.38
C ARG A 60 12.64 1.80 1.35
N PRO A 61 12.35 0.48 1.33
CA PRO A 61 11.47 -0.13 2.33
C PRO A 61 11.92 0.17 3.75
N ILE A 62 10.99 0.67 4.56
CA ILE A 62 11.15 0.89 5.99
C ILE A 62 10.59 -0.33 6.70
N THR A 63 11.42 -1.00 7.50
CA THR A 63 11.02 -2.16 8.31
C THR A 63 10.59 -1.71 9.71
N PHE A 64 9.60 -2.40 10.26
CA PHE A 64 9.07 -2.23 11.60
C PHE A 64 9.10 -3.58 12.34
N ASP A 65 9.37 -3.56 13.63
CA ASP A 65 9.40 -4.79 14.46
C ASP A 65 8.00 -5.27 14.87
N TYR A 66 6.96 -4.67 14.28
CA TYR A 66 5.56 -4.95 14.60
C TYR A 66 4.70 -4.85 13.35
N LEU A 67 3.51 -5.44 13.43
CA LEU A 67 2.54 -5.46 12.35
C LEU A 67 2.00 -4.04 12.07
N ILE A 68 2.21 -3.53 10.87
CA ILE A 68 1.77 -2.18 10.46
C ILE A 68 0.68 -2.18 9.39
N GLY A 69 0.51 -3.28 8.67
CA GLY A 69 -0.32 -3.32 7.49
C GLY A 69 -0.88 -4.70 7.18
N GLU A 70 -1.87 -4.70 6.33
CA GLU A 70 -2.59 -5.89 5.91
C GLU A 70 -3.06 -5.73 4.46
N GLY A 71 -3.24 -6.85 3.77
CA GLY A 71 -3.67 -6.80 2.37
C GLY A 71 -3.75 -8.15 1.71
N TYR A 72 -3.97 -8.14 0.40
CA TYR A 72 -4.04 -9.36 -0.40
C TYR A 72 -3.29 -9.23 -1.71
N LYS A 73 -2.75 -10.35 -2.18
CA LYS A 73 -2.23 -10.48 -3.54
C LYS A 73 -3.34 -10.84 -4.52
N LYS A 74 -3.40 -10.14 -5.65
CA LYS A 74 -4.41 -10.37 -6.70
C LYS A 74 -4.48 -11.83 -7.17
N THR A 75 -3.33 -12.50 -7.28
CA THR A 75 -3.24 -13.83 -7.89
C THR A 75 -3.72 -14.96 -6.98
N SER A 76 -3.52 -14.85 -5.66
CA SER A 76 -3.87 -15.91 -4.71
C SER A 76 -5.05 -15.55 -3.81
N LEU A 77 -5.48 -14.28 -3.79
CA LEU A 77 -6.41 -13.73 -2.78
C LEU A 77 -5.96 -14.00 -1.34
N ALA A 78 -4.68 -14.36 -1.15
CA ALA A 78 -4.14 -14.68 0.15
C ALA A 78 -4.04 -13.39 0.96
N TYR A 79 -4.75 -13.37 2.07
CA TYR A 79 -4.59 -12.32 3.05
C TYR A 79 -3.21 -12.45 3.68
N GLY A 80 -2.53 -11.32 3.84
CA GLY A 80 -1.20 -11.27 4.42
C GLY A 80 -1.02 -10.03 5.26
N GLN A 81 -0.04 -10.15 6.15
CA GLN A 81 0.42 -9.12 7.04
C GLN A 81 1.63 -8.41 6.44
N SER A 82 1.87 -7.18 6.89
CA SER A 82 3.00 -6.34 6.49
C SER A 82 3.71 -5.78 7.73
N TYR A 83 5.02 -5.94 7.76
CA TYR A 83 5.96 -5.41 8.74
C TYR A 83 6.87 -4.35 8.10
N SER A 84 6.72 -4.10 6.79
CA SER A 84 7.43 -3.07 6.07
C SER A 84 6.50 -2.20 5.21
N ALA A 85 6.94 -0.98 4.94
CA ALA A 85 6.23 -0.04 4.09
C ALA A 85 7.20 0.78 3.24
N GLN A 86 6.67 1.37 2.17
CA GLN A 86 7.40 2.24 1.27
C GLN A 86 6.65 3.56 1.09
N VAL A 87 7.41 4.61 0.81
CA VAL A 87 6.90 5.91 0.42
C VAL A 87 7.42 6.21 -0.97
N TRP A 88 6.59 6.79 -1.82
CA TRP A 88 7.03 7.35 -3.10
C TRP A 88 6.94 8.86 -3.07
N PHE A 89 7.91 9.50 -3.71
CA PHE A 89 8.04 10.94 -3.81
C PHE A 89 7.77 11.40 -5.24
N ARG A 90 7.35 12.66 -5.35
CA ARG A 90 7.32 13.41 -6.60
C ARG A 90 7.81 14.81 -6.30
N ASN A 91 8.82 15.28 -7.04
CA ASN A 91 9.40 16.61 -6.86
C ASN A 91 9.80 16.89 -5.39
N GLY A 92 10.36 15.89 -4.71
CA GLY A 92 10.80 16.02 -3.31
C GLY A 92 9.69 15.99 -2.26
N SER A 93 8.43 15.77 -2.64
CA SER A 93 7.29 15.63 -1.70
C SER A 93 6.72 14.21 -1.73
N PRO A 94 6.36 13.61 -0.59
CA PRO A 94 5.72 12.29 -0.56
C PRO A 94 4.33 12.38 -1.20
N VAL A 95 4.03 11.45 -2.12
CA VAL A 95 2.74 11.39 -2.84
C VAL A 95 1.93 10.15 -2.50
N THR A 96 2.57 9.07 -2.05
CA THR A 96 1.89 7.87 -1.58
C THR A 96 2.75 7.13 -0.57
N ALA A 97 2.10 6.48 0.39
CA ALA A 97 2.70 5.56 1.33
C ALA A 97 1.86 4.29 1.36
N PHE A 98 2.51 3.14 1.36
CA PHE A 98 1.82 1.84 1.33
C PHE A 98 2.63 0.76 2.03
N PRO A 99 1.98 -0.17 2.76
CA PRO A 99 2.65 -1.36 3.27
C PRO A 99 3.04 -2.30 2.12
N ILE A 100 4.15 -3.01 2.29
CA ILE A 100 4.57 -4.04 1.34
C ILE A 100 4.05 -5.38 1.85
N TRP A 101 3.25 -6.05 1.03
CA TRP A 101 2.64 -7.33 1.41
C TRP A 101 3.72 -8.40 1.66
N GLY A 102 3.61 -9.13 2.78
CA GLY A 102 4.46 -10.29 3.07
C GLY A 102 5.91 -9.95 3.37
N GLN A 103 6.20 -8.69 3.72
CA GLN A 103 7.50 -8.19 4.15
C GLN A 103 7.35 -7.35 5.40
#